data_AF-A0A1G5V645-F1
#
_entry.id   AF-A0A1G5V645-F1
#
_cell.length_a   1.000
_cell.length_b   1.000
_cell.length_c   1.000
_cell.angle_alpha   90.00
_cell.angle_beta   90.00
_cell.angle_gamma   90.00
#
_symmetry.space_group_name_H-M   'P 1'
#
loop_
_entity.id
_entity.type
_entity.pdbx_description
1 polymer ?
#
loop_
_entity_poly.entity_id
_entity_poly.type
_entity_poly.pdbx_seq_one_letter_code
_entity_poly.pdbx_strand_id
1 'polypeptide(L)'
;MSSAIILEIAIFTVQVFVLIPIVYGGIRLSGRCRNSVPISFFIFAMVSYSLEDLYWIVYDFLRPHTRKPFSSDEIAKTAALLLLGACLTQIAHEYKNLHIASLLFSILFIGLNIVLWILWSGEWVQDIVCSPPYIYFLYVVVSRSHNAGAYKKSEKAVAVAGTFAVFALNFAPIFFKEYRAELDIAAYVVMFIVTGLAVAYDYKGLLDRDKDNVMKALYTAFFVFFWSDLVLFMCEGVWYIIASALNILTLPVLYFALKRWALNDIR
;
A
#
# COMPACT_ATOMS: atom_id res chain seq x y z
N MET A 1 -5.91 -22.18 21.63
CA MET A 1 -5.68 -21.08 20.68
C MET A 1 -4.21 -21.11 20.30
N SER A 2 -3.84 -21.17 19.02
CA SER A 2 -2.42 -21.20 18.65
C SER A 2 -1.76 -19.86 18.98
N SER A 3 -0.45 -19.87 19.25
CA SER A 3 0.34 -18.65 19.48
C SER A 3 0.28 -17.67 18.29
N ALA A 4 0.11 -18.19 17.06
CA ALA A 4 -0.05 -17.39 15.85
C ALA A 4 -1.33 -16.53 15.87
N ILE A 5 -2.48 -17.12 16.25
CA ILE A 5 -3.76 -16.39 16.31
C ILE A 5 -3.70 -15.26 17.35
N ILE A 6 -3.05 -15.50 18.50
CA ILE A 6 -2.90 -14.48 19.54
C ILE A 6 -2.08 -13.29 19.01
N LEU A 7 -1.03 -13.57 18.23
CA LEU A 7 -0.17 -12.56 17.66
C LEU A 7 -0.85 -11.76 16.54
N GLU A 8 -1.64 -12.41 15.69
CA GLU A 8 -2.46 -11.75 14.65
C GLU A 8 -3.48 -10.78 15.28
N ILE A 9 -4.20 -11.23 16.32
CA ILE A 9 -5.12 -10.36 17.07
C ILE A 9 -4.39 -9.18 17.71
N ALA A 10 -3.19 -9.40 18.25
CA ALA A 10 -2.39 -8.34 18.84
C ALA A 10 -1.96 -7.30 17.78
N ILE A 11 -1.49 -7.74 16.62
CA ILE A 11 -1.12 -6.87 15.48
C ILE A 11 -2.32 -6.04 15.03
N PHE A 12 -3.47 -6.68 14.82
CA PHE A 12 -4.69 -5.98 14.45
C PHE A 12 -5.11 -4.94 15.51
N THR A 13 -5.04 -5.31 16.78
CA THR A 13 -5.36 -4.39 17.87
C THR A 13 -4.47 -3.17 17.81
N VAL A 14 -3.16 -3.36 17.61
CA VAL A 14 -2.20 -2.25 17.41
C VAL A 14 -2.57 -1.40 16.20
N GLN A 15 -2.93 -2.00 15.06
CA GLN A 15 -3.37 -1.30 13.86
C GLN A 15 -4.57 -0.38 14.13
N VAL A 16 -5.61 -0.88 14.80
CA VAL A 16 -6.77 -0.08 15.21
C VAL A 16 -6.35 1.09 16.11
N PHE A 17 -5.49 0.82 17.10
CA PHE A 17 -4.96 1.87 17.99
C PHE A 17 -4.14 2.93 17.24
N VAL A 18 -3.50 2.59 16.13
CA VAL A 18 -2.78 3.52 15.26
C VAL A 18 -3.73 4.31 14.35
N LEU A 19 -4.79 3.68 13.83
CA LEU A 19 -5.75 4.32 12.94
C LEU A 19 -6.63 5.36 13.66
N ILE A 20 -6.99 5.14 14.93
CA ILE A 20 -7.77 6.09 15.75
C ILE A 20 -7.15 7.51 15.77
N PRO A 21 -5.88 7.70 16.20
CA PRO A 21 -5.26 9.02 16.23
C PRO A 21 -5.05 9.60 14.83
N ILE A 22 -4.84 8.78 13.80
CA ILE A 22 -4.75 9.22 12.41
C ILE A 22 -6.08 9.82 11.94
N VAL A 23 -7.19 9.10 12.12
CA VAL A 23 -8.54 9.54 11.75
C VAL A 23 -8.92 10.80 12.53
N TYR A 24 -8.74 10.79 13.85
CA TYR A 24 -9.00 11.96 14.70
C TYR A 24 -8.15 13.18 14.30
N GLY A 25 -6.87 12.96 14.05
CA GLY A 25 -5.95 13.98 13.58
C GLY A 25 -6.32 14.52 12.18
N GLY A 26 -6.82 13.66 11.30
CA GLY A 26 -7.35 14.02 9.99
C GLY A 26 -8.58 14.92 10.09
N ILE A 27 -9.55 14.58 10.95
CA ILE A 27 -10.76 15.39 11.19
C ILE A 27 -10.37 16.78 11.68
N ARG A 28 -9.46 16.87 12.65
CA ARG A 28 -8.94 18.14 13.17
C ARG A 28 -8.22 18.97 12.10
N LEU A 29 -7.49 18.31 11.20
CA LEU A 29 -6.77 18.95 10.10
C LEU A 29 -7.76 19.49 9.04
N SER A 30 -8.78 18.71 8.68
CA SER A 30 -9.82 19.09 7.71
C SER A 30 -10.54 20.39 8.11
N GLY A 31 -10.81 20.59 9.40
CA GLY A 31 -11.40 21.83 9.91
C GLY A 31 -10.48 23.06 9.92
N ARG A 32 -9.18 22.91 9.63
CA ARG A 32 -8.18 23.99 9.66
C ARG A 32 -7.62 24.34 8.27
N CYS A 33 -7.72 23.43 7.31
CA CYS A 33 -7.15 23.60 5.97
C CYS A 33 -8.17 24.21 5.00
N ARG A 34 -7.68 25.04 4.06
CA ARG A 34 -8.51 25.62 3.00
C ARG A 34 -9.02 24.55 2.03
N ASN A 35 -8.20 23.53 1.75
CA ASN A 35 -8.56 22.41 0.89
C ASN A 35 -8.84 21.14 1.71
N SER A 36 -10.08 21.01 2.18
CA SER A 36 -10.52 19.90 3.05
C SER A 36 -10.85 18.61 2.28
N VAL A 37 -11.11 18.69 0.98
CA VAL A 37 -11.57 17.54 0.16
C VAL A 37 -10.56 16.38 0.14
N PRO A 38 -9.25 16.59 -0.13
CA PRO A 38 -8.28 15.50 -0.11
C PRO A 38 -8.16 14.85 1.27
N ILE A 39 -8.23 15.65 2.33
CA ILE A 39 -8.17 15.18 3.71
C ILE A 39 -9.39 14.32 4.03
N SER A 40 -10.58 14.70 3.57
CA SER A 40 -11.80 13.90 3.71
C SER A 40 -11.67 12.55 3.01
N PHE A 41 -11.16 12.52 1.76
CA PHE A 41 -10.90 11.26 1.07
C PHE A 41 -9.91 10.38 1.83
N PHE A 42 -8.84 10.96 2.37
CA PHE A 42 -7.90 10.23 3.22
C PHE A 42 -8.56 9.66 4.48
N ILE A 43 -9.39 10.44 5.20
CA ILE A 43 -10.11 9.97 6.38
C ILE A 43 -10.99 8.78 6.03
N PHE A 44 -11.80 8.90 4.97
CA PHE A 44 -12.65 7.79 4.53
C PHE A 44 -11.82 6.57 4.13
N ALA A 45 -10.66 6.75 3.50
CA ALA A 45 -9.77 5.65 3.18
C ALA A 45 -9.25 4.93 4.43
N MET A 46 -8.82 5.66 5.46
CA MET A 46 -8.35 5.07 6.71
C MET A 46 -9.48 4.34 7.47
N VAL A 47 -10.71 4.87 7.41
CA VAL A 47 -11.88 4.18 7.96
C VAL A 47 -12.19 2.90 7.16
N SER A 48 -12.19 2.96 5.83
CA SER A 48 -12.36 1.78 4.98
C SER A 48 -11.27 0.73 5.22
N TYR A 49 -10.01 1.14 5.38
CA TYR A 49 -8.91 0.24 5.74
C TYR A 49 -9.12 -0.40 7.12
N SER A 50 -9.63 0.35 8.10
CA SER A 50 -10.00 -0.21 9.41
C SER A 50 -11.13 -1.23 9.32
N LEU A 51 -12.08 -1.02 8.39
CA LEU A 51 -13.23 -1.91 8.19
C LEU A 51 -12.82 -3.23 7.53
N GLU A 52 -11.80 -3.23 6.65
CA GLU A 52 -11.24 -4.45 6.04
C GLU A 52 -10.95 -5.50 7.11
N ASP A 53 -10.11 -5.13 8.07
CA ASP A 53 -9.70 -6.01 9.15
C ASP A 53 -10.86 -6.39 10.08
N LEU A 54 -11.76 -5.44 10.38
CA LEU A 54 -12.90 -5.69 11.25
C LEU A 54 -13.86 -6.70 10.61
N TYR A 55 -14.12 -6.60 9.31
CA TYR A 55 -14.91 -7.58 8.57
C TYR A 55 -14.24 -8.95 8.61
N TRP A 56 -12.92 -9.00 8.45
CA TRP A 56 -12.18 -10.24 8.51
C TRP A 56 -12.36 -10.96 9.85
N ILE A 57 -12.19 -10.25 10.97
CA ILE A 57 -12.33 -10.79 12.33
C ILE A 57 -13.76 -11.20 12.65
N VAL A 58 -14.72 -10.32 12.37
CA VAL A 58 -16.13 -10.58 12.66
C VAL A 58 -16.59 -11.82 11.90
N TYR A 59 -16.15 -11.98 10.64
CA TYR A 59 -16.50 -13.15 9.86
C TYR A 59 -15.86 -14.43 10.42
N ASP A 60 -14.58 -14.41 10.77
CA ASP A 60 -13.88 -15.58 11.31
C ASP A 60 -14.47 -16.04 12.65
N PHE A 61 -14.94 -15.09 13.46
CA PHE A 61 -15.63 -15.39 14.72
C PHE A 61 -17.06 -15.90 14.51
N LEU A 62 -17.84 -15.28 13.62
CA LEU A 62 -19.26 -15.60 13.43
C LEU A 62 -19.48 -16.84 12.55
N ARG A 63 -18.58 -17.11 11.60
CA ARG A 63 -18.71 -18.21 10.63
C ARG A 63 -17.37 -18.92 10.41
N PRO A 64 -16.80 -19.53 11.47
CA PRO A 64 -15.54 -20.23 11.38
C PRO A 64 -15.62 -21.34 10.32
N HIS A 65 -14.54 -21.52 9.56
CA HIS A 65 -14.39 -22.57 8.54
C HIS A 65 -15.33 -22.50 7.33
N THR A 66 -16.06 -21.39 7.14
CA THR A 66 -16.83 -21.16 5.92
C THR A 66 -16.05 -20.28 4.95
N ARG A 67 -16.10 -20.60 3.65
CA ARG A 67 -15.53 -19.75 2.60
C ARG A 67 -16.24 -18.39 2.62
N LYS A 68 -15.49 -17.30 2.76
CA LYS A 68 -16.00 -15.93 2.70
C LYS A 68 -16.61 -15.69 1.31
N PRO A 69 -17.93 -15.46 1.18
CA PRO A 69 -18.52 -15.15 -0.13
C PRO A 69 -18.15 -13.71 -0.49
N PHE A 70 -17.27 -13.53 -1.48
CA PHE A 70 -16.81 -12.24 -2.00
C PHE A 70 -16.35 -11.31 -0.87
N SER A 71 -15.07 -11.42 -0.51
CA SER A 71 -14.54 -10.92 0.76
C SER A 71 -14.88 -9.43 0.95
N SER A 72 -15.76 -9.12 1.92
CA SER A 72 -16.17 -7.74 2.24
C SER A 72 -14.97 -6.89 2.66
N ASP A 73 -13.93 -7.56 3.16
CA ASP A 73 -12.60 -7.03 3.41
C ASP A 73 -11.96 -6.47 2.12
N GLU A 74 -11.98 -7.17 1.00
CA GLU A 74 -11.44 -6.65 -0.26
C GLU A 74 -12.24 -5.48 -0.83
N ILE A 75 -13.56 -5.44 -0.63
CA ILE A 75 -14.37 -4.27 -1.01
C ILE A 75 -13.93 -3.05 -0.19
N ALA A 76 -13.71 -3.23 1.11
CA ALA A 76 -13.25 -2.16 1.98
C ALA A 76 -11.84 -1.67 1.57
N LYS A 77 -10.95 -2.60 1.22
CA LYS A 77 -9.61 -2.31 0.73
C LYS A 77 -9.59 -1.58 -0.61
N THR A 78 -10.35 -2.06 -1.59
CA THR A 78 -10.48 -1.42 -2.90
C THR A 78 -11.07 -0.02 -2.79
N ALA A 79 -12.06 0.18 -1.91
CA ALA A 79 -12.58 1.51 -1.58
C ALA A 79 -11.49 2.41 -0.99
N ALA A 80 -10.67 1.90 -0.06
CA ALA A 80 -9.55 2.65 0.50
C ALA A 80 -8.55 3.09 -0.58
N LEU A 81 -8.15 2.19 -1.49
CA LEU A 81 -7.23 2.50 -2.60
C LEU A 81 -7.81 3.55 -3.56
N LEU A 82 -9.10 3.45 -3.92
CA LEU A 82 -9.77 4.44 -4.76
C LEU A 82 -9.80 5.82 -4.09
N LEU A 83 -10.10 5.87 -2.80
CA LEU A 83 -10.14 7.11 -2.01
C LEU A 83 -8.73 7.73 -1.85
N LEU A 84 -7.69 6.91 -1.65
CA LEU A 84 -6.30 7.38 -1.64
C LEU A 84 -5.87 7.91 -3.02
N GLY A 85 -6.27 7.24 -4.10
CA GLY A 85 -6.04 7.72 -5.47
C GLY A 85 -6.75 9.04 -5.77
N ALA A 86 -8.00 9.19 -5.31
CA ALA A 86 -8.75 10.43 -5.40
C ALA A 86 -8.10 11.55 -4.57
N CYS A 87 -7.64 11.25 -3.36
CA CYS A 87 -6.87 12.16 -2.52
C CYS A 87 -5.64 12.72 -3.26
N LEU A 88 -4.79 11.85 -3.79
CA LEU A 88 -3.61 12.28 -4.56
C LEU A 88 -3.95 13.08 -5.83
N THR A 89 -5.02 12.70 -6.52
CA THR A 89 -5.45 13.37 -7.75
C THR A 89 -5.90 14.81 -7.48
N GLN A 90 -6.60 15.04 -6.37
CA GLN A 90 -6.99 16.38 -5.95
C GLN A 90 -5.78 17.22 -5.49
N ILE A 91 -4.78 16.61 -4.84
CA ILE A 91 -3.56 17.31 -4.45
C ILE A 91 -2.76 17.78 -5.68
N ALA A 92 -2.72 16.95 -6.72
CA ALA A 92 -1.89 17.16 -7.91
C ALA A 92 -2.60 17.93 -9.04
N HIS A 93 -3.40 18.96 -8.73
CA HIS A 93 -4.29 19.67 -9.68
C HIS A 93 -3.61 20.09 -11.00
N GLU A 94 -2.30 20.33 -11.02
CA GLU A 94 -1.52 20.80 -12.16
C GLU A 94 -1.06 19.67 -13.13
N TYR A 95 -1.05 18.41 -12.71
CA TYR A 95 -0.44 17.31 -13.48
C TYR A 95 -1.46 16.40 -14.18
N LYS A 96 -2.47 16.97 -14.84
CA LYS A 96 -3.59 16.21 -15.43
C LYS A 96 -3.26 15.42 -16.70
N ASN A 97 -2.05 15.57 -17.26
CA ASN A 97 -1.68 14.90 -18.49
C ASN A 97 -1.58 13.39 -18.30
N LEU A 98 -2.21 12.64 -19.21
CA LEU A 98 -2.15 11.18 -19.24
C LEU A 98 -0.70 10.73 -19.50
N HIS A 99 -0.08 10.06 -18.54
CA HIS A 99 1.26 9.50 -18.72
C HIS A 99 1.16 8.03 -19.11
N ILE A 100 1.09 7.76 -20.43
CA ILE A 100 0.82 6.43 -21.00
C ILE A 100 1.80 5.37 -20.48
N ALA A 101 3.09 5.69 -20.35
CA ALA A 101 4.07 4.75 -19.85
C ALA A 101 3.79 4.31 -18.39
N SER A 102 3.29 5.21 -17.53
CA SER A 102 2.88 4.86 -16.16
C SER A 102 1.64 3.99 -16.14
N LEU A 103 0.69 4.23 -17.05
CA LEU A 103 -0.53 3.43 -17.17
C LEU A 103 -0.19 2.01 -17.61
N LEU A 104 0.60 1.86 -18.67
CA LEU A 104 1.05 0.56 -19.16
C LEU A 104 1.84 -0.20 -18.09
N PHE A 105 2.76 0.48 -17.39
CA PHE A 105 3.47 -0.11 -16.26
C PHE A 105 2.51 -0.62 -15.18
N SER A 106 1.53 0.18 -14.78
CA SER A 106 0.61 -0.19 -13.70
C SER A 106 -0.29 -1.37 -14.09
N ILE A 107 -0.77 -1.40 -15.34
CA ILE A 107 -1.54 -2.52 -15.88
C ILE A 107 -0.69 -3.80 -15.91
N LEU A 108 0.54 -3.72 -16.43
CA LEU A 108 1.43 -4.88 -16.52
C LEU A 108 1.82 -5.39 -15.13
N PHE A 109 2.21 -4.48 -14.23
CA PHE A 109 2.64 -4.83 -12.88
C PHE A 109 1.51 -5.50 -12.08
N ILE A 110 0.31 -4.91 -12.05
CA ILE A 110 -0.82 -5.53 -11.35
C ILE A 110 -1.30 -6.77 -12.08
N GLY A 111 -1.30 -6.77 -13.42
CA GLY A 111 -1.62 -7.96 -14.21
C GLY A 111 -0.74 -9.17 -13.85
N LEU A 112 0.56 -8.96 -13.64
CA LEU A 112 1.46 -10.02 -13.18
C LEU A 112 1.17 -10.45 -11.74
N ASN A 113 0.82 -9.52 -10.85
CA ASN A 113 0.38 -9.86 -9.48
C ASN A 113 -0.91 -10.69 -9.49
N ILE A 114 -1.89 -10.34 -10.33
CA ILE A 114 -3.12 -11.13 -10.51
C ILE A 114 -2.79 -12.56 -10.91
N VAL A 115 -1.86 -12.75 -11.86
CA VAL A 115 -1.47 -14.11 -12.27
C VAL A 115 -0.89 -14.88 -11.07
N LEU A 116 -0.03 -14.25 -10.27
CA LEU A 116 0.52 -14.87 -9.06
C LEU A 116 -0.57 -15.18 -8.02
N TRP A 117 -1.48 -14.25 -7.76
CA TRP A 117 -2.59 -14.42 -6.82
C TRP A 117 -3.54 -15.52 -7.28
N ILE A 118 -3.93 -15.57 -8.55
CA ILE A 118 -4.77 -16.64 -9.10
C ILE A 118 -4.08 -17.99 -8.95
N LEU A 119 -2.77 -18.07 -9.20
CA LEU A 119 -2.00 -19.30 -9.03
C LEU A 119 -1.93 -19.75 -7.57
N TRP A 120 -2.06 -18.83 -6.61
CA TRP A 120 -1.98 -19.09 -5.17
C TRP A 120 -3.36 -19.33 -4.52
N SER A 121 -4.32 -18.44 -4.74
CA SER A 121 -5.67 -18.43 -4.14
C SER A 121 -6.66 -19.34 -4.89
N GLY A 122 -6.51 -19.48 -6.21
CA GLY A 122 -7.51 -20.08 -7.09
C GLY A 122 -8.79 -19.23 -7.27
N GLU A 123 -8.82 -17.98 -6.79
CA GLU A 123 -10.00 -17.10 -6.76
C GLU A 123 -10.04 -16.05 -7.89
N TRP A 124 -9.84 -16.52 -9.11
CA TRP A 124 -9.89 -15.75 -10.37
C TRP A 124 -10.92 -14.61 -10.49
N VAL A 125 -12.20 -14.85 -10.18
CA VAL A 125 -13.24 -13.80 -10.34
C VAL A 125 -12.98 -12.62 -9.41
N GLN A 126 -12.63 -12.90 -8.16
CA GLN A 126 -12.38 -11.90 -7.13
C GLN A 126 -11.11 -11.11 -7.46
N ASP A 127 -10.02 -11.81 -7.79
CA ASP A 127 -8.74 -11.21 -8.16
C ASP A 127 -8.87 -10.26 -9.37
N ILE A 128 -9.64 -10.65 -10.39
CA ILE A 128 -9.86 -9.81 -11.59
C ILE A 128 -10.73 -8.58 -11.26
N VAL A 129 -11.81 -8.76 -10.50
CA VAL A 129 -12.77 -7.67 -10.22
C VAL A 129 -12.20 -6.64 -9.24
N CYS A 130 -11.40 -7.07 -8.26
CA CYS A 130 -10.81 -6.18 -7.25
C CYS A 130 -9.52 -5.48 -7.74
N SER A 131 -8.96 -5.86 -8.88
CA SER A 131 -7.69 -5.32 -9.39
C SER A 131 -7.71 -3.91 -10.03
N PRO A 132 -8.78 -3.45 -10.72
CA PRO A 132 -8.79 -2.10 -11.31
C PRO A 132 -8.52 -0.97 -10.31
N PRO A 133 -9.03 -1.00 -9.06
CA PRO A 133 -8.60 -0.11 -7.99
C PRO A 133 -7.09 -0.05 -7.74
N TYR A 134 -6.40 -1.21 -7.72
CA TYR A 134 -4.95 -1.28 -7.57
C TYR A 134 -4.23 -0.66 -8.77
N ILE A 135 -4.68 -0.96 -9.99
CA ILE A 135 -4.12 -0.38 -11.22
C ILE A 135 -4.27 1.14 -11.20
N TYR A 136 -5.47 1.64 -10.86
CA TYR A 136 -5.75 3.07 -10.80
C TYR A 136 -4.86 3.76 -9.76
N PHE A 137 -4.79 3.20 -8.54
CA PHE A 137 -4.02 3.78 -7.47
C PHE A 137 -2.52 3.82 -7.80
N LEU A 138 -1.97 2.69 -8.27
CA LEU A 138 -0.57 2.62 -8.71
C LEU A 138 -0.30 3.58 -9.87
N TYR A 139 -1.21 3.69 -10.83
CA TYR A 139 -1.08 4.64 -11.93
C TYR A 139 -1.00 6.08 -11.42
N VAL A 140 -1.89 6.48 -10.50
CA VAL A 140 -1.86 7.81 -9.90
C VAL A 140 -0.53 8.03 -9.18
N VAL A 141 -0.11 7.11 -8.32
CA VAL A 141 1.17 7.22 -7.59
C VAL A 141 2.35 7.37 -8.55
N VAL A 142 2.52 6.45 -9.51
CA VAL A 142 3.67 6.44 -10.42
C VAL A 142 3.67 7.65 -11.34
N SER A 143 2.52 8.03 -11.91
CA SER A 143 2.42 9.19 -12.80
C SER A 143 2.73 10.49 -12.06
N ARG A 144 2.21 10.66 -10.83
CA ARG A 144 2.46 11.88 -10.04
C ARG A 144 3.89 11.93 -9.50
N SER A 145 4.45 10.81 -9.05
CA SER A 145 5.87 10.73 -8.69
C SER A 145 6.79 11.06 -9.87
N HIS A 146 6.44 10.61 -11.08
CA HIS A 146 7.21 10.92 -12.28
C HIS A 146 7.20 12.42 -12.57
N ASN A 147 6.00 13.00 -12.63
CA ASN A 147 5.82 14.41 -12.96
C ASN A 147 6.42 15.35 -11.91
N ALA A 148 6.41 14.97 -10.63
CA ALA A 148 7.05 15.70 -9.55
C ALA A 148 8.58 15.51 -9.47
N GLY A 149 9.17 14.67 -10.34
CA GLY A 149 10.59 14.36 -10.28
C GLY A 149 11.01 13.74 -8.93
N ALA A 150 10.14 12.92 -8.33
CA ALA A 150 10.35 12.38 -6.99
C ALA A 150 11.54 11.44 -6.89
N TYR A 151 11.94 10.81 -8.01
CA TYR A 151 13.00 9.83 -8.04
C TYR A 151 14.07 10.17 -9.09
N LYS A 152 15.33 10.01 -8.71
CA LYS A 152 16.50 10.02 -9.59
C LYS A 152 16.47 8.81 -10.53
N LYS A 153 17.19 8.91 -11.66
CA LYS A 153 17.31 7.80 -12.61
C LYS A 153 17.86 6.52 -11.97
N SER A 154 18.82 6.64 -11.06
CA SER A 154 19.39 5.51 -10.31
C SER A 154 18.36 4.84 -9.39
N GLU A 155 17.55 5.63 -8.68
CA GLU A 155 16.50 5.13 -7.78
C GLU A 155 15.41 4.38 -8.57
N LYS A 156 15.02 4.91 -9.74
CA LYS A 156 14.12 4.22 -10.66
C LYS A 156 14.69 2.89 -11.13
N ALA A 157 15.98 2.84 -11.48
CA ALA A 157 16.63 1.61 -11.90
C ALA A 157 16.66 0.56 -10.79
N VAL A 158 16.97 0.97 -9.55
CA VAL A 158 16.95 0.08 -8.38
C VAL A 158 15.53 -0.44 -8.12
N ALA A 159 14.51 0.42 -8.19
CA ALA A 159 13.12 0.02 -7.99
C ALA A 159 12.65 -0.99 -9.06
N VAL A 160 12.99 -0.76 -10.33
CA VAL A 160 12.67 -1.69 -11.43
C VAL A 160 13.40 -3.01 -11.28
N ALA A 161 14.71 -2.98 -10.98
CA ALA A 161 15.51 -4.19 -10.78
C ALA A 161 15.01 -4.99 -9.56
N GLY A 162 14.71 -4.32 -8.46
CA GLY A 162 14.15 -4.94 -7.25
C GLY A 162 12.79 -5.58 -7.54
N THR A 163 11.90 -4.87 -8.22
CA THR A 163 10.59 -5.39 -8.64
C THR A 163 10.75 -6.66 -9.50
N PHE A 164 11.62 -6.61 -10.51
CA PHE A 164 11.86 -7.76 -11.39
C PHE A 164 12.46 -8.95 -10.63
N ALA A 165 13.37 -8.69 -9.70
CA ALA A 165 13.95 -9.73 -8.85
C ALA A 165 12.88 -10.40 -7.96
N VAL A 166 11.98 -9.61 -7.34
CA VAL A 166 10.85 -10.14 -6.57
C VAL A 166 9.96 -11.02 -7.44
N PHE A 167 9.59 -10.56 -8.64
CA PHE A 167 8.79 -11.36 -9.57
C PHE A 167 9.48 -12.66 -9.99
N ALA A 168 10.75 -12.58 -10.38
CA ALA A 168 11.52 -13.75 -10.80
C ALA A 168 11.61 -14.79 -9.67
N LEU A 169 11.85 -14.35 -8.43
CA LEU A 169 11.94 -15.23 -7.27
C LEU A 169 10.58 -15.83 -6.88
N ASN A 170 9.48 -15.08 -6.98
CA ASN A 170 8.14 -15.61 -6.72
C ASN A 170 7.63 -16.56 -7.83
N PHE A 171 8.11 -16.40 -9.07
CA PHE A 171 7.71 -17.25 -10.19
C PHE A 171 8.58 -18.51 -10.32
N ALA A 172 9.83 -18.47 -9.85
CA ALA A 172 10.78 -19.59 -9.94
C ALA A 172 10.29 -20.91 -9.31
N PRO A 173 9.57 -20.93 -8.16
CA PRO A 173 9.06 -22.16 -7.55
C PRO A 173 8.15 -22.99 -8.46
N ILE A 174 7.55 -22.39 -9.49
CA ILE A 174 6.75 -23.11 -10.50
C ILE A 174 7.61 -24.14 -11.25
N PHE A 175 8.86 -23.78 -11.54
CA PHE A 175 9.81 -24.62 -12.29
C PHE A 175 10.78 -25.36 -11.39
N PHE A 176 11.14 -24.79 -10.24
CA PHE A 176 12.16 -25.30 -9.32
C PHE A 176 11.57 -25.69 -7.97
N LYS A 177 10.61 -26.63 -7.99
CA LYS A 177 9.83 -27.02 -6.79
C LYS A 177 10.68 -27.50 -5.61
N GLU A 178 11.81 -28.13 -5.91
CA GLU A 178 12.75 -28.66 -4.90
C GLU A 178 13.39 -27.57 -4.04
N TYR A 179 13.49 -26.34 -4.57
CA TYR A 179 14.10 -25.19 -3.91
C TYR A 179 13.07 -24.15 -3.45
N ARG A 180 11.79 -24.56 -3.32
CA ARG A 180 10.70 -23.63 -3.05
C ARG A 180 10.95 -22.81 -1.78
N ALA A 181 11.35 -23.45 -0.69
CA ALA A 181 11.56 -22.78 0.59
C ALA A 181 12.70 -21.74 0.52
N GLU A 182 13.80 -22.06 -0.15
CA GLU A 182 14.94 -21.17 -0.35
C GLU A 182 14.58 -19.98 -1.25
N LEU A 183 13.81 -20.24 -2.30
CA LEU A 183 13.32 -19.21 -3.23
C LEU A 183 12.34 -18.26 -2.55
N ASP A 184 11.43 -18.78 -1.73
CA ASP A 184 10.47 -17.98 -0.95
C ASP A 184 11.22 -17.08 0.06
N ILE A 185 12.19 -17.63 0.80
CA ILE A 185 13.04 -16.85 1.72
C ILE A 185 13.82 -15.76 0.97
N ALA A 186 14.40 -16.09 -0.19
CA ALA A 186 15.11 -15.12 -1.01
C ALA A 186 14.17 -14.01 -1.50
N ALA A 187 12.95 -14.35 -1.93
CA ALA A 187 11.93 -13.38 -2.33
C ALA A 187 11.58 -12.44 -1.17
N TYR A 188 11.37 -12.98 0.03
CA TYR A 188 11.09 -12.20 1.23
C TYR A 188 12.22 -11.22 1.54
N VAL A 189 13.47 -11.71 1.58
CA VAL A 189 14.63 -10.85 1.84
C VAL A 189 14.72 -9.70 0.84
N VAL A 190 14.55 -9.96 -0.46
CA VAL A 190 14.57 -8.91 -1.48
C VAL A 190 13.42 -7.93 -1.28
N MET A 191 12.20 -8.41 -1.00
CA MET A 191 11.04 -7.55 -0.72
C MET A 191 11.28 -6.63 0.48
N PHE A 192 11.82 -7.14 1.58
CA PHE A 192 12.13 -6.34 2.76
C PHE A 192 13.25 -5.33 2.52
N ILE A 193 14.28 -5.68 1.73
CA ILE A 193 15.33 -4.74 1.33
C ILE A 193 14.73 -3.59 0.50
N VAL A 194 13.94 -3.91 -0.52
CA VAL A 194 13.29 -2.89 -1.37
C VAL A 194 12.39 -1.99 -0.54
N THR A 195 11.61 -2.58 0.39
CA THR A 195 10.73 -1.81 1.27
C THR A 195 11.53 -0.91 2.23
N GLY A 196 12.59 -1.43 2.84
CA GLY A 196 13.46 -0.68 3.75
C GLY A 196 14.13 0.50 3.04
N LEU A 197 14.56 0.31 1.79
CA LEU A 197 15.07 1.40 0.95
C LEU A 197 13.99 2.45 0.70
N ALA A 198 12.78 2.05 0.30
CA ALA A 198 11.67 2.96 0.03
C ALA A 198 11.29 3.79 1.27
N VAL A 199 11.19 3.15 2.45
CA VAL A 199 10.94 3.82 3.74
C VAL A 199 12.07 4.79 4.09
N ALA A 200 13.33 4.41 3.89
CA ALA A 200 14.47 5.28 4.18
C ALA A 200 14.49 6.52 3.27
N TYR A 201 14.09 6.39 2.00
CA TYR A 201 13.95 7.52 1.09
C TYR A 201 12.81 8.45 1.53
N ASP A 202 11.67 7.88 1.91
CA ASP A 202 10.51 8.65 2.36
C ASP A 202 10.82 9.46 3.62
N TYR A 203 11.44 8.80 4.62
CA TYR A 203 11.85 9.45 5.86
C TYR A 203 12.80 10.63 5.62
N LYS A 204 13.77 10.48 4.72
CA LYS A 204 14.67 11.59 4.33
C LYS A 204 13.90 12.75 3.70
N GLY A 205 12.92 12.47 2.84
CA GLY A 205 12.05 13.49 2.24
C GLY A 205 11.20 14.23 3.29
N LEU A 206 10.70 13.52 4.31
CA LEU A 206 9.92 14.10 5.41
C LEU A 206 10.72 15.01 6.34
N LEU A 207 12.04 14.86 6.39
CA LEU A 207 12.91 15.76 7.16
C LEU A 207 13.19 17.09 6.43
N ASP A 208 13.12 17.10 5.10
CA ASP A 208 13.47 18.27 4.29
C ASP A 208 12.34 19.30 4.24
N ARG A 209 12.62 20.58 4.55
CA ARG A 209 11.61 21.64 4.69
C ARG A 209 11.16 22.29 3.37
N ASP A 210 11.80 21.95 2.25
CA ASP A 210 11.45 22.52 0.95
C ASP A 210 10.05 22.07 0.46
N LYS A 211 9.28 22.99 -0.15
CA LYS A 211 7.92 22.72 -0.65
C LYS A 211 7.94 21.61 -1.72
N ASP A 212 8.95 21.60 -2.60
CA ASP A 212 9.09 20.56 -3.62
C ASP A 212 9.36 19.18 -3.01
N ASN A 213 10.16 19.14 -1.93
CA ASN A 213 10.49 17.89 -1.26
C ASN A 213 9.33 17.35 -0.42
N VAL A 214 8.41 18.21 0.03
CA VAL A 214 7.16 17.80 0.70
C VAL A 214 6.24 17.05 -0.27
N MET A 215 6.12 17.50 -1.52
CA MET A 215 5.32 16.79 -2.52
C MET A 215 5.94 15.44 -2.88
N LYS A 216 7.27 15.37 -3.01
CA LYS A 216 7.98 14.11 -3.26
C LYS A 216 7.78 13.11 -2.12
N ALA A 217 7.95 13.56 -0.87
CA ALA A 217 7.69 12.76 0.32
C ALA A 217 6.23 12.29 0.38
N LEU A 218 5.27 13.13 0.02
CA LEU A 218 3.87 12.70 -0.07
C LEU A 218 3.70 11.54 -1.05
N TYR A 219 4.18 11.67 -2.29
CA TYR A 219 4.01 10.59 -3.27
C TYR A 219 4.78 9.31 -2.90
N THR A 220 5.96 9.46 -2.28
CA THR A 220 6.75 8.32 -1.80
C THR A 220 6.04 7.62 -0.63
N ALA A 221 5.43 8.34 0.31
CA ALA A 221 4.66 7.74 1.39
C ALA A 221 3.47 6.90 0.87
N PHE A 222 2.73 7.40 -0.13
CA PHE A 222 1.65 6.64 -0.77
C PHE A 222 2.17 5.39 -1.50
N PHE A 223 3.33 5.50 -2.17
CA PHE A 223 3.99 4.36 -2.79
C PHE A 223 4.43 3.32 -1.76
N VAL A 224 5.03 3.75 -0.65
CA VAL A 224 5.53 2.88 0.43
C VAL A 224 4.35 2.16 1.09
N PHE A 225 3.24 2.85 1.35
CA PHE A 225 2.01 2.23 1.83
C PHE A 225 1.55 1.12 0.87
N PHE A 226 1.40 1.43 -0.43
CA PHE A 226 1.00 0.45 -1.43
C PHE A 226 1.94 -0.75 -1.50
N TRP A 227 3.24 -0.49 -1.53
CA TRP A 227 4.25 -1.53 -1.61
C TRP A 227 4.25 -2.42 -0.37
N SER A 228 4.13 -1.84 0.82
CA SER A 228 4.05 -2.63 2.07
C SER A 228 2.82 -3.53 2.12
N ASP A 229 1.70 -3.07 1.54
CA ASP A 229 0.47 -3.85 1.42
C ASP A 229 0.63 -5.02 0.43
N LEU A 230 1.33 -4.81 -0.69
CA LEU A 230 1.69 -5.92 -1.60
C LEU A 230 2.64 -6.93 -0.97
N VAL A 231 3.65 -6.47 -0.24
CA VAL A 231 4.58 -7.37 0.48
C VAL A 231 3.83 -8.20 1.51
N LEU A 232 2.87 -7.60 2.23
CA LEU A 232 1.99 -8.31 3.15
C LEU A 232 1.26 -9.47 2.46
N PHE A 233 0.68 -9.23 1.28
CA PHE A 233 -0.01 -10.27 0.51
C PHE A 233 0.89 -11.38 -0.03
N MET A 234 2.19 -11.12 -0.18
CA MET A 234 3.15 -12.11 -0.68
C MET A 234 3.84 -12.90 0.44
N CYS A 235 3.70 -12.50 1.70
CA CYS A 235 4.39 -13.12 2.82
C CYS A 235 3.48 -14.09 3.59
N GLU A 236 4.08 -15.16 4.14
CA GLU A 236 3.40 -16.11 5.03
C GLU A 236 4.16 -16.29 6.36
N GLY A 237 3.48 -16.85 7.36
CA GLY A 237 4.08 -17.19 8.65
C GLY A 237 4.72 -16.00 9.39
N VAL A 238 5.97 -16.16 9.83
CA VAL A 238 6.70 -15.09 10.55
C VAL A 238 6.94 -13.87 9.66
N TRP A 239 7.12 -14.06 8.36
CA TRP A 239 7.32 -12.96 7.42
C TRP A 239 6.07 -12.11 7.25
N TYR A 240 4.89 -12.73 7.29
CA TYR A 240 3.61 -12.02 7.30
C TYR A 240 3.52 -11.09 8.52
N ILE A 241 3.85 -11.56 9.72
CA ILE A 241 3.86 -10.76 10.96
C ILE A 241 4.79 -9.53 10.82
N ILE A 242 5.99 -9.72 10.26
CA ILE A 242 6.94 -8.63 10.03
C ILE A 242 6.38 -7.63 8.98
N ALA A 243 5.79 -8.13 7.90
CA ALA A 243 5.16 -7.31 6.88
C ALA A 243 3.97 -6.52 7.44
N SER A 244 3.14 -7.12 8.31
CA SER A 244 2.02 -6.43 8.97
C SER A 244 2.53 -5.30 9.86
N ALA A 245 3.54 -5.57 10.69
CA ALA A 245 4.15 -4.54 11.54
C ALA A 245 4.70 -3.38 10.70
N LEU A 246 5.34 -3.69 9.57
CA LEU A 246 5.85 -2.70 8.65
C LEU A 246 4.73 -1.87 8.01
N ASN A 247 3.67 -2.52 7.52
CA ASN A 247 2.50 -1.85 6.95
C ASN A 247 1.84 -0.91 7.98
N ILE A 248 1.65 -1.34 9.22
CA ILE A 248 1.14 -0.50 10.32
C ILE A 248 2.00 0.75 10.50
N LEU A 249 3.33 0.62 10.44
CA LEU A 249 4.25 1.77 10.55
C LEU A 249 4.16 2.74 9.36
N THR A 250 3.71 2.28 8.19
CA THR A 250 3.51 3.18 7.03
C THR A 250 2.31 4.10 7.20
N LEU A 251 1.28 3.71 7.97
CA LEU A 251 0.06 4.50 8.16
C LEU A 251 0.36 5.86 8.85
N PRO A 252 1.12 5.94 9.97
CA PRO A 252 1.56 7.21 10.53
C PRO A 252 2.37 8.04 9.55
N VAL A 253 3.29 7.42 8.81
CA VAL A 253 4.16 8.09 7.84
C VAL A 253 3.32 8.76 6.75
N LEU A 254 2.35 8.03 6.21
CA LEU A 254 1.37 8.53 5.24
C LEU A 254 0.57 9.72 5.80
N TYR A 255 0.08 9.62 7.03
CA TYR A 255 -0.63 10.71 7.70
C TYR A 255 0.26 11.94 7.90
N PHE A 256 1.51 11.76 8.35
CA PHE A 256 2.45 12.87 8.55
C PHE A 256 2.81 13.57 7.24
N ALA A 257 2.98 12.82 6.16
CA ALA A 257 3.21 13.37 4.83
C ALA A 257 2.02 14.23 4.37
N LEU A 258 0.79 13.71 4.50
CA LEU A 258 -0.43 14.45 4.17
C LEU A 258 -0.60 15.70 5.04
N LYS A 259 -0.40 15.57 6.35
CA LYS A 259 -0.48 16.68 7.29
C LYS A 259 0.50 17.78 6.93
N ARG A 260 1.72 17.41 6.56
CA ARG A 260 2.76 18.37 6.18
C ARG A 260 2.42 19.11 4.90
N TRP A 261 1.92 18.40 3.88
CA TRP A 261 1.39 19.01 2.68
C TRP A 261 0.28 20.01 3.01
N ALA A 262 -0.72 19.58 3.79
CA ALA A 262 -1.88 20.39 4.12
C ALA A 262 -1.54 21.65 4.93
N LEU A 263 -0.52 21.61 5.79
CA LEU A 263 -0.05 22.78 6.54
C LEU A 263 0.77 23.76 5.67
N ASN A 264 1.45 23.26 4.64
CA ASN A 264 2.16 24.11 3.68
C ASN A 264 1.22 24.79 2.69
N ASP A 265 0.02 24.23 2.45
CA ASP A 265 -1.03 24.84 1.63
C ASP A 265 -1.75 26.02 2.35
N ILE A 266 -1.62 26.11 3.68
CA ILE A 266 -2.13 27.24 4.48
C ILE A 266 -1.21 28.47 4.39
N ARG A 267 0.07 28.30 4.01
CA ARG A 267 1.11 29.35 3.99
C ARG A 267 1.44 29.84 2.57
#